data_AF-A0A534MQW1-F1
#
_entry.id   AF-A0A534MQW1-F1
#
_cell.length_a   1.000
_cell.length_b   1.000
_cell.length_c   1.000
_cell.angle_alpha   90.00
_cell.angle_beta   90.00
_cell.angle_gamma   90.00
#
_symmetry.space_group_name_H-M   'P 1'
#
loop_
_entity.id
_entity.type
_entity.pdbx_description
1 polymer ?
#
loop_
_entity_poly.entity_id
_entity_poly.type
_entity_poly.pdbx_seq_one_letter_code
_entity_poly.pdbx_strand_id
1 'polypeptide(L)'
;ITSLKFDQVVALESPDFPSLSMIYAKKPKFPARVYASKVPKLAIFICEMPLPMSTHRPVAYTLLKWAKDHGCRQIVPLEGLPAVAEVPISGEPQVWGVGSTDRARAELEKREIPQLESGMIAGVTGVLLNEGRWRDVDVIALLAEARLSVPDATAAVSLVRVLDTLLPEISIDLEPLQHQAKLLEEHLTKLKQQARSVVPPEPIPSEMYR
;
A
#
# COMPACT_ATOMS: atom_id res chain seq x y z
N ILE A 1 -4.03 7.51 8.77
CA ILE A 1 -3.30 8.62 9.45
C ILE A 1 -4.22 9.80 9.72
N THR A 2 -4.85 10.37 8.70
CA THR A 2 -5.77 11.51 8.81
C THR A 2 -6.93 11.27 9.77
N SER A 3 -7.59 10.10 9.68
CA SER A 3 -8.72 9.74 10.55
C SER A 3 -8.32 9.55 12.01
N LEU A 4 -7.12 9.01 12.25
CA LEU A 4 -6.65 8.62 13.59
C LEU A 4 -5.92 9.74 14.35
N LYS A 5 -5.55 10.84 13.67
CA LYS A 5 -4.89 12.03 14.25
C LYS A 5 -3.63 11.73 15.07
N PHE A 6 -2.85 10.72 14.67
CA PHE A 6 -1.59 10.40 15.33
C PHE A 6 -0.53 11.46 15.05
N ASP A 7 0.36 11.67 16.02
CA ASP A 7 1.56 12.48 15.85
C ASP A 7 2.71 11.66 15.27
N GLN A 8 3.58 12.35 14.53
CA GLN A 8 4.83 11.79 14.05
C GLN A 8 5.78 11.63 15.25
N VAL A 9 6.32 10.43 15.43
CA VAL A 9 7.24 10.11 16.54
C VAL A 9 8.66 9.82 16.09
N VAL A 10 8.84 9.39 14.84
CA VAL A 10 10.15 9.00 14.29
C VAL A 10 10.24 9.43 12.83
N ALA A 11 11.44 9.83 12.40
CA ALA A 11 11.83 9.96 11.01
C ALA A 11 12.80 8.82 10.65
N LEU A 12 12.69 8.29 9.43
CA LEU A 12 13.65 7.35 8.87
C LEU A 12 14.52 8.10 7.85
N GLU A 13 15.83 8.03 8.04
CA GLU A 13 16.81 8.76 7.24
C GLU A 13 17.93 7.82 6.82
N SER A 14 18.51 8.12 5.65
CA SER A 14 19.66 7.42 5.09
C SER A 14 20.37 8.37 4.12
N PRO A 15 21.71 8.31 4.02
CA PRO A 15 22.45 8.99 2.97
C PRO A 15 22.01 8.62 1.54
N ASP A 16 21.38 7.45 1.37
CA ASP A 16 20.87 6.96 0.09
C ASP A 16 19.46 7.50 -0.24
N PHE A 17 18.83 8.25 0.66
CA PHE A 17 17.54 8.86 0.42
C PHE A 17 17.69 10.24 -0.25
N PRO A 18 16.72 10.65 -1.09
CA PRO A 18 16.75 11.98 -1.67
C PRO A 18 16.67 13.07 -0.59
N SER A 19 17.50 14.11 -0.76
CA SER A 19 17.54 15.29 0.13
C SER A 19 16.32 16.17 -0.07
N LEU A 20 15.18 15.78 0.49
CA LEU A 20 13.92 16.51 0.38
C LEU A 20 13.19 16.64 1.72
N SER A 21 12.42 17.71 1.85
CA SER A 21 11.46 17.91 2.94
C SER A 21 10.06 18.01 2.36
N MET A 22 9.15 17.20 2.89
CA MET A 22 7.73 17.35 2.63
C MET A 22 7.18 18.49 3.49
N ILE A 23 6.33 19.36 2.94
CA ILE A 23 5.71 20.45 3.69
C ILE A 23 4.21 20.17 3.85
N TYR A 24 3.77 19.91 5.07
CA TYR A 24 2.36 19.70 5.40
C TYR A 24 1.94 20.64 6.52
N ALA A 25 0.85 21.39 6.32
CA ALA A 25 0.33 22.34 7.29
C ALA A 25 1.43 23.28 7.85
N LYS A 26 2.29 23.80 6.96
CA LYS A 26 3.43 24.67 7.28
C LYS A 26 4.56 24.02 8.11
N LYS A 27 4.55 22.69 8.28
CA LYS A 27 5.58 21.95 9.03
C LYS A 27 6.45 21.09 8.10
N PRO A 28 7.79 21.11 8.24
CA PRO A 28 8.68 20.22 7.51
C PRO A 28 8.57 18.78 8.03
N LYS A 29 8.60 17.81 7.11
CA LYS A 29 8.53 16.38 7.43
C LYS A 29 9.46 15.58 6.53
N PHE A 30 10.06 14.55 7.11
CA PHE A 30 10.78 13.53 6.35
C PHE A 30 9.80 12.70 5.50
N PRO A 31 10.19 12.27 4.30
CA PRO A 31 9.35 11.44 3.43
C PRO A 31 9.09 10.05 4.00
N ALA A 32 10.05 9.48 4.74
CA ALA A 32 9.91 8.23 5.46
C ALA A 32 9.79 8.49 6.97
N ARG A 33 8.70 8.05 7.60
CA ARG A 33 8.37 8.42 8.98
C ARG A 33 7.41 7.45 9.66
N VAL A 34 7.32 7.56 10.98
CA VAL A 34 6.42 6.78 11.84
C VAL A 34 5.46 7.70 12.57
N TYR A 35 4.20 7.31 12.53
CA TYR A 35 3.16 7.83 13.40
C TYR A 35 2.83 6.76 14.44
N ALA A 36 2.66 7.13 15.70
CA ALA A 36 2.30 6.15 16.71
C ALA A 36 1.34 6.73 17.76
N SER A 37 0.51 5.86 18.32
CA SER A 37 -0.32 6.16 19.47
C SER A 37 -0.17 5.08 20.55
N LYS A 38 -0.34 5.49 21.81
CA LYS A 38 -0.42 4.58 22.95
C LYS A 38 -1.84 4.04 23.15
N VAL A 39 -2.85 4.77 22.68
CA VAL A 39 -4.28 4.41 22.74
C VAL A 39 -4.97 4.94 21.47
N PRO A 40 -5.34 4.06 20.52
CA PRO A 40 -5.02 2.63 20.47
C PRO A 40 -3.52 2.39 20.26
N LYS A 41 -3.01 1.20 20.64
CA LYS A 41 -1.59 0.82 20.48
C LYS A 41 -1.27 0.49 19.02
N LEU A 42 -1.12 1.51 18.18
CA LEU A 42 -0.86 1.38 16.75
C LEU A 42 0.31 2.27 16.33
N ALA A 43 1.17 1.73 15.47
CA ALA A 43 2.18 2.47 14.75
C ALA A 43 1.94 2.34 13.23
N ILE A 44 2.16 3.42 12.49
CA ILE A 44 1.99 3.50 11.05
C ILE A 44 3.30 4.02 10.47
N PHE A 45 3.99 3.17 9.72
CA PHE A 45 5.10 3.58 8.87
C PHE A 45 4.57 4.05 7.52
N ILE A 46 5.09 5.18 7.05
CA ILE A 46 4.79 5.70 5.71
C ILE A 46 6.10 6.13 5.04
N CYS A 47 6.20 5.86 3.74
CA CYS A 47 7.25 6.35 2.87
C CYS A 47 6.60 6.96 1.63
N GLU A 48 6.71 8.28 1.47
CA GLU A 48 6.14 9.04 0.35
C GLU A 48 7.14 9.24 -0.79
N MET A 49 8.10 8.31 -0.92
CA MET A 49 9.08 8.32 -2.00
C MET A 49 9.42 6.88 -2.39
N PRO A 50 9.77 6.65 -3.67
CA PRO A 50 10.34 5.37 -4.07
C PRO A 50 11.69 5.16 -3.37
N LEU A 51 11.87 3.98 -2.80
CA LEU A 51 13.12 3.60 -2.15
C LEU A 51 14.06 2.91 -3.16
N PRO A 52 15.34 3.32 -3.25
CA PRO A 52 16.32 2.57 -4.05
C PRO A 52 16.39 1.12 -3.57
N MET A 53 16.52 0.16 -4.50
CA MET A 53 16.53 -1.28 -4.17
C MET A 53 17.59 -1.64 -3.12
N SER A 54 18.75 -0.98 -3.14
CA SER A 54 19.83 -1.14 -2.15
C SER A 54 19.38 -0.87 -0.72
N THR A 55 18.37 -0.02 -0.53
CA THR A 55 17.88 0.39 0.79
C THR A 55 16.80 -0.53 1.35
N HIS A 56 16.21 -1.42 0.55
CA HIS A 56 15.05 -2.23 0.99
C HIS A 56 15.35 -3.12 2.18
N ARG A 57 16.51 -3.80 2.19
CA ARG A 57 16.95 -4.63 3.31
C ARG A 57 17.26 -3.81 4.57
N PRO A 58 18.11 -2.76 4.51
CA PRO A 58 18.33 -1.87 5.65
C PRO A 58 17.04 -1.30 6.25
N VAL A 59 16.11 -0.88 5.40
CA VAL A 59 14.80 -0.37 5.84
C VAL A 59 14.02 -1.46 6.56
N ALA A 60 13.82 -2.64 5.93
CA ALA A 60 13.08 -3.74 6.55
C ALA A 60 13.68 -4.18 7.90
N TYR A 61 15.02 -4.23 8.01
CA TYR A 61 15.69 -4.58 9.27
C TYR A 61 15.49 -3.52 10.35
N THR A 62 15.52 -2.24 9.96
CA THR A 62 15.23 -1.13 10.87
C THR A 62 13.78 -1.18 11.35
N LEU A 63 12.83 -1.49 10.47
CA LEU A 63 11.40 -1.67 10.82
C LEU A 63 11.21 -2.83 11.80
N LEU A 64 11.79 -4.00 11.51
CA LEU A 64 11.70 -5.18 12.38
C LEU A 64 12.31 -4.92 13.76
N LYS A 65 13.48 -4.27 13.79
CA LYS A 65 14.11 -3.88 15.05
C LYS A 65 13.23 -2.92 15.83
N TRP A 66 12.73 -1.87 15.19
CA TRP A 66 11.87 -0.88 15.83
C TRP A 66 10.60 -1.52 16.38
N ALA A 67 9.94 -2.37 15.59
CA ALA A 67 8.74 -3.10 15.99
C ALA A 67 9.01 -4.00 17.21
N LYS A 68 10.13 -4.73 17.22
CA LYS A 68 10.55 -5.57 18.34
C LYS A 68 10.81 -4.74 19.60
N ASP A 69 11.59 -3.67 19.49
CA ASP A 69 11.96 -2.80 20.61
C ASP A 69 10.74 -2.14 21.28
N HIS A 70 9.66 -1.95 20.52
CA HIS A 70 8.41 -1.35 21.01
C HIS A 70 7.30 -2.38 21.30
N GLY A 71 7.61 -3.68 21.23
CA GLY A 71 6.67 -4.75 21.57
C GLY A 71 5.48 -4.86 20.62
N CYS A 72 5.64 -4.51 19.35
CA CYS A 72 4.61 -4.72 18.33
C CYS A 72 4.36 -6.22 18.15
N ARG A 73 3.10 -6.65 18.28
CA ARG A 73 2.72 -8.07 18.11
C ARG A 73 2.86 -8.55 16.67
N GLN A 74 2.68 -7.65 15.70
CA GLN A 74 2.59 -7.97 14.28
C GLN A 74 2.93 -6.74 13.43
N ILE A 75 3.40 -6.99 12.21
CA ILE A 75 3.58 -5.97 11.16
C ILE A 75 2.64 -6.29 10.00
N VAL A 76 1.91 -5.30 9.50
CA VAL A 76 0.95 -5.47 8.40
C VAL A 76 1.31 -4.54 7.23
N PRO A 77 2.20 -4.95 6.32
CA PRO A 77 2.44 -4.19 5.10
C PRO A 77 1.22 -4.26 4.16
N LEU A 78 0.91 -3.13 3.52
CA LEU A 78 -0.17 -2.98 2.55
C LEU A 78 0.45 -2.73 1.17
N GLU A 79 0.16 -3.58 0.19
CA GLU A 79 0.75 -3.50 -1.14
C GLU A 79 -0.30 -3.65 -2.25
N GLY A 80 -0.02 -3.04 -3.39
CA GLY A 80 -0.75 -3.30 -4.63
C GLY A 80 -0.15 -4.52 -5.34
N LEU A 81 -0.99 -5.48 -5.70
CA LEU A 81 -0.65 -6.58 -6.58
C LEU A 81 -1.02 -6.19 -8.02
N PRO A 82 -0.08 -6.22 -8.98
CA PRO A 82 -0.42 -5.95 -10.38
C PRO A 82 -1.47 -6.95 -10.85
N ALA A 83 -2.66 -6.47 -11.25
CA ALA A 83 -3.65 -7.33 -11.86
C ALA A 83 -3.10 -7.92 -13.17
N VAL A 84 -3.35 -9.21 -13.40
CA VAL A 84 -2.99 -9.86 -14.67
C VAL A 84 -3.80 -9.19 -15.79
N ALA A 85 -3.11 -8.68 -16.81
CA ALA A 85 -3.66 -7.75 -17.81
C ALA A 85 -4.87 -8.27 -18.60
N GLU A 86 -5.18 -9.56 -18.53
CA GLU A 86 -6.24 -10.22 -19.29
C GLU A 86 -7.59 -10.27 -18.53
N VAL A 87 -7.63 -9.95 -17.24
CA VAL A 87 -8.86 -9.97 -16.44
C VAL A 87 -9.28 -8.53 -16.13
N PRO A 88 -10.42 -8.04 -16.67
CA PRO A 88 -10.98 -6.79 -16.22
C PRO A 88 -11.26 -6.87 -14.72
N ILE A 89 -10.65 -5.98 -13.92
CA ILE A 89 -11.05 -5.80 -12.53
C ILE A 89 -12.48 -5.24 -12.55
N SER A 90 -13.46 -6.12 -12.35
CA SER A 90 -14.87 -5.76 -12.22
C SER A 90 -15.30 -6.01 -10.77
N GLY A 91 -15.92 -5.02 -10.15
CA GLY A 91 -16.30 -5.07 -8.72
C GLY A 91 -15.21 -4.56 -7.77
N GLU A 92 -15.36 -4.87 -6.49
CA GLU A 92 -14.37 -4.53 -5.46
C GLU A 92 -13.09 -5.36 -5.66
N PRO A 93 -11.89 -4.74 -5.66
CA PRO A 93 -10.63 -5.46 -5.82
C PRO A 93 -10.45 -6.54 -4.75
N GLN A 94 -10.07 -7.74 -5.19
CA GLN A 94 -9.74 -8.85 -4.31
C GLN A 94 -8.49 -8.51 -3.50
N VAL A 95 -8.53 -8.84 -2.20
CA VAL A 95 -7.38 -8.72 -1.30
C VAL A 95 -6.92 -10.11 -0.92
N TRP A 96 -5.62 -10.35 -1.07
CA TRP A 96 -4.94 -11.58 -0.70
C TRP A 96 -4.07 -11.35 0.53
N GLY A 97 -3.97 -12.37 1.38
CA GLY A 97 -3.10 -12.39 2.55
C GLY A 97 -1.87 -13.28 2.37
N VAL A 98 -0.72 -12.85 2.91
CA VAL A 98 0.46 -13.71 3.07
C VAL A 98 1.01 -13.58 4.49
N GLY A 99 0.97 -14.68 5.24
CA GLY A 99 1.47 -14.75 6.62
C GLY A 99 2.87 -15.35 6.72
N SER A 100 3.78 -14.70 7.44
CA SER A 100 5.17 -15.19 7.65
C SER A 100 5.25 -16.44 8.54
N THR A 101 4.45 -16.48 9.62
CA THR A 101 4.42 -17.56 10.63
C THR A 101 3.11 -18.35 10.56
N ASP A 102 3.05 -19.51 11.22
CA ASP A 102 1.79 -20.28 11.34
C ASP A 102 0.71 -19.47 12.06
N ARG A 103 1.08 -18.67 13.07
CA ARG A 103 0.15 -17.77 13.77
C ARG A 103 -0.44 -16.71 12.83
N ALA A 104 0.40 -16.11 12.00
CA ALA A 104 -0.03 -15.14 11.00
C ALA A 104 -0.99 -15.75 9.97
N ARG A 105 -0.70 -16.97 9.50
CA ARG A 105 -1.58 -17.72 8.58
C ARG A 105 -2.90 -18.15 9.23
N ALA A 106 -2.87 -18.57 10.48
CA ALA A 106 -4.08 -18.92 11.24
C ALA A 106 -4.98 -17.70 11.49
N GLU A 107 -4.41 -16.52 11.74
CA GLU A 107 -5.21 -15.28 11.87
C GLU A 107 -5.85 -14.89 10.52
N LEU A 108 -5.15 -15.09 9.39
CA LEU A 108 -5.75 -14.90 8.05
C LEU A 108 -6.96 -15.83 7.83
N GLU A 109 -6.81 -17.12 8.13
CA GLU A 109 -7.88 -18.12 8.00
C GLU A 109 -9.07 -17.79 8.90
N LYS A 110 -8.84 -17.44 10.16
CA LYS A 110 -9.86 -17.04 11.11
C LYS A 110 -10.69 -15.82 10.66
N ARG A 111 -10.08 -14.93 9.89
CA ARG A 111 -10.72 -13.72 9.34
C ARG A 111 -11.26 -13.92 7.93
N GLU A 112 -11.20 -15.15 7.41
CA GLU A 112 -11.66 -15.51 6.07
C GLU A 112 -10.95 -14.70 4.96
N ILE A 113 -9.70 -14.29 5.22
CA ILE A 113 -8.87 -13.59 4.24
C ILE A 113 -8.20 -14.66 3.35
N PRO A 114 -8.45 -14.68 2.04
CA PRO A 114 -7.89 -15.70 1.16
C PRO A 114 -6.38 -15.54 1.08
N GLN A 115 -5.68 -16.67 1.17
CA GLN A 115 -4.23 -16.71 1.22
C GLN A 115 -3.64 -16.95 -0.16
N LEU A 116 -2.60 -16.19 -0.51
CA LEU A 116 -1.90 -16.38 -1.77
C LEU A 116 -1.04 -17.65 -1.70
N GLU A 117 -1.35 -18.66 -2.52
CA GLU A 117 -0.62 -19.93 -2.54
C GLU A 117 0.74 -19.84 -3.24
N SER A 118 0.83 -19.03 -4.30
CA SER A 118 2.04 -18.90 -5.12
C SER A 118 2.15 -17.49 -5.71
N GLY A 119 3.38 -16.96 -5.76
CA GLY A 119 3.67 -15.65 -6.31
C GLY A 119 5.05 -15.14 -5.90
N MET A 120 5.41 -13.95 -6.38
CA MET A 120 6.64 -13.26 -6.00
C MET A 120 6.29 -11.91 -5.38
N ILE A 121 6.79 -11.66 -4.17
CA ILE A 121 6.67 -10.38 -3.49
C ILE A 121 8.06 -9.79 -3.34
N ALA A 122 8.31 -8.70 -4.05
CA ALA A 122 9.57 -7.97 -3.99
C ALA A 122 9.51 -6.84 -2.94
N GLY A 123 10.59 -6.06 -2.86
CA GLY A 123 10.59 -4.85 -2.04
C GLY A 123 10.79 -5.09 -0.55
N VAL A 124 10.52 -4.03 0.23
CA VAL A 124 10.57 -4.05 1.70
C VAL A 124 9.64 -5.15 2.24
N THR A 125 8.44 -5.29 1.68
CA THR A 125 7.45 -6.31 2.09
C THR A 125 7.97 -7.73 1.91
N GLY A 126 8.61 -8.04 0.78
CA GLY A 126 9.25 -9.34 0.56
C GLY A 126 10.34 -9.64 1.59
N VAL A 127 11.14 -8.64 1.97
CA VAL A 127 12.15 -8.81 3.03
C VAL A 127 11.48 -9.02 4.39
N LEU A 128 10.45 -8.23 4.73
CA LEU A 128 9.71 -8.36 5.99
C LEU A 128 9.10 -9.76 6.15
N LEU A 129 8.47 -10.31 5.11
CA LEU A 129 7.89 -11.65 5.14
C LEU A 129 8.95 -12.73 5.38
N ASN A 130 10.06 -12.67 4.63
CA ASN A 130 11.15 -13.64 4.73
C ASN A 130 11.84 -13.60 6.10
N GLU A 131 12.19 -12.40 6.58
CA GLU A 131 12.81 -12.24 7.90
C GLU A 131 11.82 -12.55 9.02
N GLY A 132 10.54 -12.21 8.85
CA GLY A 132 9.49 -12.55 9.80
C GLY A 132 9.39 -14.05 10.01
N ARG A 133 9.45 -14.83 8.92
CA ARG A 133 9.48 -16.30 8.98
C ARG A 133 10.69 -16.83 9.74
N TRP A 134 11.88 -16.28 9.46
CA TRP A 134 13.13 -16.75 10.07
C TRP A 134 13.35 -16.28 11.52
N ARG A 135 12.76 -15.15 11.92
CA ARG A 135 12.94 -14.54 13.24
C ARG A 135 11.73 -14.75 14.17
N ASP A 136 10.76 -15.56 13.76
CA ASP A 136 9.49 -15.78 14.46
C ASP A 136 8.75 -14.47 14.78
N VAL A 137 8.68 -13.57 13.79
CA VAL A 137 7.92 -12.31 13.87
C VAL A 137 6.71 -12.41 12.95
N ASP A 138 5.53 -12.14 13.52
CA ASP A 138 4.28 -12.19 12.77
C ASP A 138 4.21 -11.00 11.80
N VAL A 139 4.21 -11.32 10.50
CA VAL A 139 4.02 -10.38 9.41
C VAL A 139 2.85 -10.90 8.58
N ILE A 140 1.84 -10.05 8.37
CA ILE A 140 0.72 -10.33 7.46
C ILE A 140 0.74 -9.29 6.35
N ALA A 141 1.19 -9.66 5.15
CA ALA A 141 1.06 -8.78 4.00
C ALA A 141 -0.35 -8.85 3.41
N LEU A 142 -0.97 -7.70 3.20
CA LEU A 142 -2.23 -7.57 2.47
C LEU A 142 -1.95 -7.04 1.07
N LEU A 143 -2.43 -7.74 0.06
CA LEU A 143 -2.13 -7.50 -1.35
C LEU A 143 -3.44 -7.29 -2.09
N ALA A 144 -3.74 -6.05 -2.51
CA ALA A 144 -4.93 -5.77 -3.30
C ALA A 144 -4.61 -5.72 -4.78
N GLU A 145 -5.41 -6.40 -5.60
CA GLU A 145 -5.31 -6.27 -7.05
C GLU A 145 -5.49 -4.81 -7.48
N ALA A 146 -4.54 -4.29 -8.25
CA ALA A 146 -4.49 -2.87 -8.58
C ALA A 146 -4.12 -2.65 -10.05
N ARG A 147 -4.69 -1.58 -10.63
CA ARG A 147 -4.35 -1.12 -11.98
C ARG A 147 -2.98 -0.43 -11.97
N LEU A 148 -2.04 -0.91 -12.79
CA LEU A 148 -0.67 -0.38 -12.83
C LEU A 148 -0.54 1.05 -13.37
N SER A 149 -1.42 1.45 -14.30
CA SER A 149 -1.25 2.69 -15.08
C SER A 149 -1.91 3.92 -14.46
N VAL A 150 -2.69 3.75 -13.39
CA VAL A 150 -3.41 4.84 -12.73
C VAL A 150 -3.43 4.63 -11.22
N PRO A 151 -3.40 5.71 -10.41
CA PRO A 151 -3.63 5.58 -8.98
C PRO A 151 -4.97 4.88 -8.71
N ASP A 152 -4.92 3.79 -7.94
CA ASP A 152 -6.08 2.93 -7.68
C ASP A 152 -6.59 3.11 -6.25
N ALA A 153 -7.39 4.16 -6.03
CA ALA A 153 -7.96 4.44 -4.72
C ALA A 153 -8.94 3.34 -4.26
N THR A 154 -9.54 2.61 -5.19
CA THR A 154 -10.47 1.51 -4.89
C THR A 154 -9.73 0.32 -4.30
N ALA A 155 -8.53 0.00 -4.80
CA ALA A 155 -7.65 -0.99 -4.18
C ALA A 155 -7.23 -0.58 -2.74
N ALA A 156 -6.95 0.71 -2.53
CA ALA A 156 -6.65 1.23 -1.20
C ALA A 156 -7.84 1.10 -0.23
N VAL A 157 -9.07 1.36 -0.68
CA VAL A 157 -10.29 1.13 0.11
C VAL A 157 -10.39 -0.35 0.51
N SER A 158 -10.21 -1.28 -0.43
CA SER A 158 -10.25 -2.72 -0.13
C SER A 158 -9.20 -3.14 0.89
N LEU A 159 -7.95 -2.64 0.77
CA LEU A 159 -6.89 -2.92 1.75
C LEU A 159 -7.27 -2.46 3.15
N VAL A 160 -7.76 -1.22 3.29
CA VAL A 160 -8.11 -0.67 4.60
C VAL A 160 -9.33 -1.37 5.19
N ARG A 161 -10.30 -1.76 4.35
CA ARG A 161 -11.46 -2.57 4.77
C ARG A 161 -11.04 -3.92 5.36
N VAL A 162 -10.11 -4.62 4.71
CA VAL A 162 -9.59 -5.90 5.23
C VAL A 162 -8.72 -5.68 6.47
N LEU A 163 -7.90 -4.62 6.49
CA LEU A 163 -7.09 -4.26 7.64
C LEU A 163 -7.93 -4.00 8.90
N ASP A 164 -9.10 -3.38 8.77
CA ASP A 164 -10.02 -3.11 9.88
C ASP A 164 -10.42 -4.43 10.60
N THR A 165 -10.56 -5.54 9.86
CA THR A 165 -10.87 -6.85 10.45
C THR A 165 -9.71 -7.44 11.28
N LEU A 166 -8.46 -7.06 10.97
CA LEU A 166 -7.26 -7.47 11.70
C LEU A 166 -6.97 -6.60 12.93
N LEU A 167 -7.59 -5.42 13.02
CA LEU A 167 -7.37 -4.43 14.07
C LEU A 167 -8.66 -4.12 14.85
N PRO A 168 -9.25 -5.11 15.55
CA PRO A 168 -10.54 -4.93 16.24
C PRO A 168 -10.50 -3.86 17.34
N GLU A 169 -9.32 -3.45 17.79
CA GLU A 169 -9.14 -2.38 18.78
C GLU A 169 -9.34 -0.98 18.19
N ILE A 170 -9.54 -0.85 16.87
CA ILE A 170 -9.65 0.40 16.14
C ILE A 170 -10.88 0.31 15.23
N SER A 171 -11.60 1.42 15.10
CA SER A 171 -12.63 1.56 14.07
C SER A 171 -12.13 2.59 13.05
N ILE A 172 -12.01 2.17 11.80
CA ILE A 172 -11.59 3.05 10.70
C ILE A 172 -12.83 3.46 9.91
N ASP A 173 -13.17 4.75 9.96
CA ASP A 173 -14.18 5.33 9.08
C ASP A 173 -13.66 5.37 7.64
N LEU A 174 -14.29 4.56 6.77
CA LEU A 174 -13.94 4.40 5.36
C LEU A 174 -14.64 5.41 4.44
N GLU A 175 -15.72 6.06 4.91
CA GLU A 175 -16.52 6.99 4.08
C GLU A 175 -15.67 8.08 3.43
N PRO A 176 -14.76 8.77 4.16
CA PRO A 176 -13.90 9.79 3.54
C PRO A 176 -13.01 9.23 2.42
N LEU A 177 -12.49 8.01 2.60
CA LEU A 177 -11.61 7.37 1.62
C LEU A 177 -12.40 6.92 0.38
N GLN A 178 -13.60 6.37 0.58
CA GLN A 178 -14.51 5.99 -0.50
C GLN A 178 -14.95 7.20 -1.33
N HIS A 179 -15.28 8.30 -0.67
CA HIS A 179 -15.62 9.55 -1.36
C HIS A 179 -14.43 10.09 -2.17
N GLN A 180 -13.22 10.08 -1.59
CA GLN A 180 -12.01 10.47 -2.31
C GLN A 180 -11.71 9.57 -3.50
N ALA A 181 -11.93 8.26 -3.38
CA ALA A 181 -11.76 7.30 -4.47
C ALA A 181 -12.71 7.61 -5.63
N LYS A 182 -13.98 7.85 -5.34
CA LYS A 182 -14.99 8.22 -6.36
C LYS A 182 -14.61 9.50 -7.11
N LEU A 183 -14.20 10.54 -6.39
CA LEU A 183 -13.77 11.81 -6.99
C LEU A 183 -12.56 11.63 -7.92
N LEU A 184 -11.60 10.78 -7.52
CA LEU A 184 -10.42 10.49 -8.33
C LEU A 184 -10.79 9.72 -9.59
N GLU A 185 -11.67 8.71 -9.50
CA GLU A 185 -12.15 7.95 -10.65
C GLU A 185 -12.92 8.83 -11.66
N GLU A 186 -13.79 9.72 -11.16
CA GLU A 186 -14.49 10.70 -11.99
C GLU A 186 -13.52 11.65 -12.71
N HIS A 187 -12.51 12.12 -12.00
CA HIS A 187 -11.47 12.99 -12.57
C HIS A 187 -10.67 12.28 -13.66
N LEU A 188 -10.22 11.05 -13.41
CA LEU A 188 -9.49 10.24 -14.39
C LEU A 188 -10.34 9.92 -15.62
N THR A 189 -11.64 9.67 -15.43
CA THR A 189 -12.58 9.43 -16.54
C THR A 189 -12.73 10.65 -17.43
N LYS A 190 -12.87 11.85 -16.84
CA LYS A 190 -12.92 13.11 -17.59
C LYS A 190 -11.64 13.36 -18.38
N LEU A 191 -10.47 13.13 -17.79
CA LEU A 191 -9.18 13.26 -18.48
C LEU A 191 -9.06 12.30 -19.67
N LYS A 192 -9.49 11.05 -19.52
CA LYS A 192 -9.51 10.06 -20.61
C LYS A 192 -10.43 10.48 -21.76
N GLN A 193 -11.60 11.03 -21.46
CA GLN A 193 -12.54 11.53 -22.47
C GLN A 193 -11.97 12.73 -23.24
N GLN A 194 -11.34 13.68 -22.52
CA GLN A 194 -10.68 14.83 -23.13
C GLN A 194 -9.52 14.40 -24.03
N ALA A 195 -8.66 13.49 -23.58
CA ALA A 195 -7.56 12.97 -24.38
C ALA A 195 -8.06 12.27 -25.67
N ARG A 196 -9.15 11.50 -25.60
CA ARG A 196 -9.77 10.87 -26.78
C ARG A 196 -10.36 11.89 -27.75
N SER A 197 -10.87 13.02 -27.28
CA SER A 197 -11.43 14.09 -28.13
C SER A 197 -10.37 14.93 -28.86
N VAL A 198 -9.09 14.83 -28.47
CA VAL A 198 -7.98 15.60 -29.07
C VAL A 198 -7.20 14.79 -30.11
N VAL A 199 -7.38 13.47 -30.20
CA VAL A 199 -6.79 12.64 -31.25
C VAL A 199 -7.65 12.77 -32.52
N PRO A 200 -7.17 13.40 -33.61
CA PRO A 200 -7.90 13.43 -34.87
C PRO A 200 -8.03 12.00 -35.43
N PRO A 201 -9.12 11.67 -36.16
CA PRO A 201 -9.19 10.39 -36.86
C PRO A 201 -7.97 10.25 -37.78
N GLU A 202 -7.33 9.07 -37.78
CA GLU A 202 -6.21 8.77 -38.69
C GLU A 202 -6.64 9.09 -40.13
N PRO A 203 -5.80 9.78 -40.92
CA PRO A 203 -6.12 10.02 -42.31
C PRO A 203 -6.24 8.68 -43.03
N ILE A 204 -7.40 8.47 -43.67
CA ILE A 204 -7.65 7.33 -44.55
C ILE A 204 -6.52 7.31 -45.58
N PRO A 205 -5.74 6.22 -45.72
CA PRO A 205 -4.69 6.16 -46.72
C PRO A 205 -5.31 6.37 -48.09
N SER A 206 -4.92 7.45 -48.77
CA SER A 206 -5.29 7.65 -50.16
C SER A 206 -4.59 6.58 -50.98
N GLU A 207 -5.34 5.59 -51.45
CA GLU A 207 -4.98 4.84 -52.65
C GLU A 207 -4.89 5.84 -53.81
N MET A 208 -3.73 6.46 -53.98
CA MET A 208 -3.47 7.47 -55.02
C MET A 208 -2.04 7.33 -55.55
N TYR A 209 -1.61 6.09 -55.80
CA TYR A 209 -0.60 5.78 -56.83
C TYR A 209 -0.76 4.33 -57.27
N ARG A 210 -1.68 4.10 -58.23
CA ARG A 210 -1.53 3.14 -59.31
C ARG A 210 -2.54 3.40 -60.41
#